data_AF-A0A5C4RRQ3-F1
#
_entry.id   AF-A0A5C4RRQ3-F1
#
_cell.length_a   1.000
_cell.length_b   1.000
_cell.length_c   1.000
_cell.angle_alpha   90.00
_cell.angle_beta   90.00
_cell.angle_gamma   90.00
#
_symmetry.space_group_name_H-M   'P 1'
#
loop_
_entity.id
_entity.type
_entity.pdbx_description
1 polymer ?
#
loop_
_entity_poly.entity_id
_entity_poly.type
_entity_poly.pdbx_seq_one_letter_code
_entity_poly.pdbx_strand_id
1 'polypeptide(L)' 'MNILLALVPISLLLLLAAILAFLWAVRRGQFDDLDTPALDMLGDDERPAPAPDAEDRT' A
#
# COMPACT_ATOMS: atom_id res chain seq x y z
N MET A 1 -1.03 40.53 -14.00
CA MET A 1 -2.45 40.17 -13.82
C MET A 1 -2.97 39.07 -14.77
N ASN A 2 -2.23 38.62 -15.79
CA ASN A 2 -2.70 37.57 -16.72
C ASN A 2 -2.49 36.14 -16.20
N ILE A 3 -1.45 35.94 -15.38
CA ILE A 3 -1.07 34.61 -14.87
C ILE A 3 -2.13 34.01 -13.95
N LEU A 4 -2.85 34.85 -13.18
CA LEU A 4 -3.94 34.41 -12.31
C LEU A 4 -5.08 33.77 -13.10
N LEU A 5 -5.39 34.28 -14.30
CA LEU A 5 -6.40 33.70 -15.19
C LEU A 5 -6.01 32.29 -15.68
N ALA A 6 -4.71 31.97 -15.73
CA ALA A 6 -4.23 30.63 -16.04
C ALA A 6 -4.12 29.74 -14.78
N LEU A 7 -3.67 30.30 -13.65
CA LEU A 7 -3.48 29.53 -12.41
C LEU A 7 -4.79 29.04 -11.79
N VAL A 8 -5.86 29.86 -11.85
CA VAL A 8 -7.17 29.48 -11.29
C VAL A 8 -7.76 28.22 -11.95
N PRO A 9 -7.87 28.10 -13.29
CA PRO A 9 -8.38 26.88 -13.89
C PRO A 9 -7.42 25.69 -13.71
N ILE A 10 -6.11 25.92 -13.73
CA ILE A 10 -5.11 24.87 -13.48
C ILE A 10 -5.26 24.32 -12.05
N SER A 11 -5.41 25.19 -11.05
CA SER A 11 -5.57 24.75 -9.66
C SER A 11 -6.88 24.00 -9.45
N LEU A 12 -7.98 24.42 -10.09
CA LEU A 12 -9.25 23.70 -10.07
C LEU A 12 -9.13 22.31 -10.71
N LEU A 13 -8.42 22.20 -11.84
CA LEU A 13 -8.14 20.91 -12.48
C LEU A 13 -7.30 20.00 -11.58
N LEU A 14 -6.25 20.53 -10.95
CA LEU A 14 -5.41 19.77 -10.03
C LEU A 14 -6.20 19.32 -8.79
N LEU A 15 -7.05 20.18 -8.24
CA LEU A 15 -7.93 19.85 -7.12
C LEU A 15 -8.90 18.72 -7.50
N LEU A 16 -9.54 18.82 -8.68
CA LEU A 16 -10.44 17.80 -9.17
C LEU A 16 -9.72 16.46 -9.38
N ALA A 17 -8.52 16.50 -9.99
CA ALA A 17 -7.69 15.32 -10.19
C ALA A 17 -7.31 14.67 -8.85
N ALA A 18 -6.94 15.46 -7.84
CA ALA A 18 -6.64 14.96 -6.49
C ALA A 18 -7.86 14.27 -5.85
N ILE A 19 -9.05 14.87 -5.96
CA ILE A 19 -10.29 14.28 -5.45
C ILE A 19 -10.60 12.96 -6.15
N LEU A 20 -10.51 12.92 -7.49
CA LEU A 20 -10.76 11.70 -8.25
C LEU A 20 -9.76 10.59 -7.92
N ALA A 21 -8.48 10.94 -7.80
CA ALA A 21 -7.42 10.00 -7.40
C ALA A 21 -7.69 9.45 -5.98
N PHE A 22 -8.08 10.31 -5.04
CA PHE A 22 -8.43 9.92 -3.69
C PHE A 22 -9.63 8.95 -3.66
N LEU A 23 -10.73 9.30 -4.34
CA LEU A 23 -11.91 8.44 -4.41
C LEU A 23 -11.60 7.09 -5.08
N TRP A 24 -10.74 7.10 -6.11
CA TRP A 24 -10.28 5.87 -6.73
C TRP A 24 -9.45 5.01 -5.78
N ALA A 25 -8.51 5.60 -5.03
CA ALA A 25 -7.69 4.89 -4.05
C ALA A 25 -8.52 4.26 -2.92
N VAL A 26 -9.50 5.00 -2.40
CA VAL A 26 -10.46 4.49 -1.38
C VAL A 26 -11.28 3.33 -1.94
N ARG A 27 -11.84 3.47 -3.16
CA ARG A 27 -12.60 2.38 -3.80
C ARG A 27 -11.76 1.14 -4.10
N ARG A 28 -10.45 1.31 -4.24
CA ARG A 28 -9.51 0.20 -4.49
C ARG A 28 -9.03 -0.48 -3.21
N GLY A 29 -9.54 -0.07 -2.04
CA GLY A 29 -9.16 -0.64 -0.74
C GLY A 29 -7.70 -0.37 -0.36
N GLN A 30 -7.04 0.65 -0.94
CA GLN A 30 -5.61 0.85 -0.71
C GLN A 30 -5.27 1.27 0.74
N PHE A 31 -6.29 1.68 1.50
CA PHE A 31 -6.19 2.04 2.91
C PHE A 31 -6.65 0.91 3.85
N ASP A 32 -7.11 -0.23 3.31
CA ASP A 32 -7.59 -1.36 4.13
C ASP A 32 -6.42 -2.18 4.67
N ASP A 33 -5.23 -2.04 4.09
CA ASP A 33 -4.02 -2.78 4.47
C ASP A 33 -2.92 -1.84 5.00
N LEU A 34 -3.24 -1.12 6.07
CA LEU A 34 -2.26 -0.32 6.83
C LEU A 34 -1.65 -1.08 8.00
N ASP A 35 -2.24 -2.22 8.38
CA ASP A 35 -1.90 -2.97 9.59
C ASP A 35 -0.93 -4.15 9.35
N THR A 36 -0.91 -4.74 8.14
CA THR A 36 -0.11 -5.94 7.85
C THR A 36 1.41 -5.74 7.82
N PRO A 37 2.01 -4.62 7.32
CA PRO A 37 3.47 -4.54 7.20
C PRO A 37 4.21 -4.37 8.54
N ALA A 38 3.54 -3.87 9.58
CA ALA A 38 4.16 -3.68 10.89
C ALA A 38 4.36 -5.00 11.67
N LEU A 39 3.53 -6.00 11.41
CA LEU A 39 3.62 -7.32 12.03
C LEU A 39 4.57 -8.27 11.29
N ASP A 40 4.82 -8.05 9.99
CA ASP A 40 5.76 -8.83 9.17
C ASP A 40 7.24 -8.55 9.55
N MET A 41 7.56 -7.33 10.00
CA MET A 41 8.92 -7.00 10.46
C MET A 41 9.30 -7.68 11.80
N LEU A 42 8.30 -8.03 12.62
CA LEU A 42 8.50 -8.66 13.93
C LEU A 42 8.00 -10.12 13.96
N GLY A 43 7.48 -10.61 12.83
CA GLY A 43 7.13 -12.00 12.64
C GLY A 43 8.42 -12.80 12.58
N ASP A 44 8.79 -13.37 13.72
CA ASP A 44 9.83 -14.38 13.79
C ASP A 44 9.69 -15.32 12.61
N ASP A 45 10.78 -15.45 11.86
CA ASP A 45 11.04 -16.44 10.82
C ASP A 45 11.00 -17.82 11.52
N GLU A 46 9.83 -18.23 12.03
CA GLU A 46 9.47 -19.58 12.46
C GLU A 46 9.41 -20.44 11.20
N ARG A 47 10.58 -20.57 10.56
CA ARG A 47 10.84 -21.64 9.62
C ARG A 47 10.55 -22.92 10.41
N PRO A 48 9.64 -23.77 9.92
CA PRO A 48 9.49 -25.08 10.51
C PRO A 48 10.87 -25.73 10.42
N ALA A 49 11.47 -26.06 11.57
CA ALA A 49 12.67 -26.87 11.56
C ALA A 49 12.35 -28.13 10.73
N PRO A 50 13.14 -28.48 9.72
CA PRO A 50 12.91 -29.70 8.98
C PRO A 50 12.89 -30.84 10.00
N ALA A 51 11.80 -31.61 9.99
CA ALA A 51 11.63 -32.75 10.88
C ALA A 51 12.87 -33.65 10.76
N PRO A 52 13.39 -34.21 11.87
CA PRO A 52 14.50 -35.13 11.79
C PRO A 52 14.03 -36.33 10.97
N ASP A 53 14.60 -36.48 9.77
CA ASP A 53 14.35 -37.60 8.89
C ASP A 53 14.58 -38.89 9.68
N ALA A 54 13.48 -39.56 9.97
CA ALA A 54 13.46 -40.94 10.42
C ALA A 54 13.78 -41.84 9.22
N GLU A 55 15.01 -41.80 8.74
CA GLU A 55 15.67 -42.83 7.93
C GLU A 55 17.08 -42.96 8.54
N ASP A 56 17.52 -44.09 9.06
CA ASP A 56 17.61 -45.33 8.30
C ASP A 56 17.64 -46.54 9.25
N ARG A 57 16.86 -47.55 8.88
CA ARG A 57 16.93 -48.90 9.44
C ARG A 57 18.01 -49.64 8.66
N THR A 58 19.24 -49.70 9.18
CA THR A 58 20.22 -50.74 8.80
C THR A 58 21.04 -51.17 10.01
#